data_AF-A0AAX2ID22-F1
#
_entry.id   AF-A0AAX2ID22-F1
#
_cell.length_a   1.000
_cell.length_b   1.000
_cell.length_c   1.000
_cell.angle_alpha   90.00
_cell.angle_beta   90.00
_cell.angle_gamma   90.00
#
_symmetry.space_group_name_H-M   'P 1'
#
loop_
_entity.id
_entity.type
_entity.pdbx_description
1 polymer ?
#
loop_
_entity_poly.entity_id
_entity_poly.type
_entity_poly.pdbx_seq_one_letter_code
_entity_poly.pdbx_strand_id
1 'polypeptide(L)'
;MSENKSLSFDVLIEIPKGSRNKYEYDFELRKVRYDRMIFSSMMYPADYGFVPETLALDSDPLDVLVLVTEPTFPGCVMEVKPIGVFHMADEKGPDER
;
A
#
# COMPACT_ATOMS: atom_id res chain seq x y z
N MET A 1 18.78 -2.89 -29.44
CA MET A 1 18.38 -1.95 -28.38
C MET A 1 17.24 -2.62 -27.64
N SER A 2 17.50 -3.19 -26.47
CA SER A 2 16.48 -3.88 -25.68
C SER A 2 15.47 -2.86 -25.18
N GLU A 3 14.18 -3.09 -25.48
CA GLU A 3 13.07 -2.30 -24.96
C GLU A 3 13.13 -2.29 -23.44
N ASN A 4 13.48 -1.15 -22.86
CA ASN A 4 13.39 -0.91 -21.43
C ASN A 4 11.90 -0.72 -21.12
N LYS A 5 11.15 -1.83 -21.03
CA LYS A 5 9.75 -1.80 -20.64
C LYS A 5 9.72 -1.23 -19.22
N SER A 6 9.24 0.01 -19.07
CA SER A 6 9.06 0.60 -17.75
C SER A 6 8.07 -0.28 -17.01
N LEU A 7 8.54 -1.02 -16.02
CA LEU A 7 7.69 -1.84 -15.18
C LEU A 7 6.82 -0.87 -14.37
N SER A 8 5.52 -0.81 -14.66
CA SER A 8 4.52 -0.11 -13.88
C SER A 8 3.38 -1.06 -13.55
N PHE A 9 2.69 -0.81 -12.45
CA PHE A 9 1.57 -1.62 -11.97
C PHE A 9 0.59 -0.74 -11.18
N ASP A 10 -0.64 -1.23 -11.03
CA ASP A 10 -1.69 -0.53 -10.30
C ASP A 10 -1.59 -0.80 -8.80
N VAL A 11 -1.85 0.22 -7.99
CA VAL A 11 -1.94 0.14 -6.53
C VAL A 11 -3.27 0.72 -6.09
N LEU A 12 -3.95 0.00 -5.19
CA LEU A 12 -5.14 0.49 -4.50
C LEU A 12 -4.72 1.15 -3.19
N ILE A 13 -5.00 2.43 -3.04
CA ILE A 13 -4.67 3.22 -1.86
C ILE A 13 -5.68 2.94 -0.75
N GLU A 14 -5.18 2.56 0.43
CA GLU A 14 -5.99 2.38 1.63
C GLU A 14 -5.88 3.60 2.54
N ILE A 15 -4.66 4.08 2.77
CA ILE A 15 -4.39 5.13 3.76
C ILE A 15 -3.68 6.30 3.07
N PRO A 16 -4.34 7.47 2.96
CA PRO A 16 -3.69 8.66 2.42
C PRO A 16 -2.61 9.18 3.35
N LYS A 17 -1.60 9.82 2.77
CA LYS A 17 -0.54 10.56 3.44
C LYS A 17 -1.11 11.51 4.50
N GLY A 18 -0.50 11.53 5.67
CA GLY A 18 -0.92 12.36 6.80
C GLY A 18 -2.10 11.80 7.60
N SER A 19 -2.75 10.72 7.13
CA SER A 19 -3.83 10.08 7.88
C SER A 19 -3.30 9.34 9.11
N ARG A 20 -4.08 9.40 10.20
CA ARG A 20 -3.95 8.54 11.38
C ARG A 20 -4.99 7.42 11.40
N ASN A 21 -5.95 7.45 10.48
CA ASN A 21 -6.95 6.40 10.35
C ASN A 21 -6.35 5.27 9.51
N LYS A 22 -6.31 4.08 10.10
CA LYS A 22 -5.99 2.84 9.41
C LYS A 22 -7.27 2.34 8.76
N TYR A 23 -7.32 2.51 7.45
CA TYR A 23 -8.30 1.86 6.60
C TYR A 23 -7.69 0.60 6.02
N GLU A 24 -8.53 -0.38 5.72
CA GLU A 24 -8.15 -1.62 5.06
C GLU A 24 -9.22 -1.97 4.03
N TYR A 25 -8.82 -2.61 2.95
CA TYR A 25 -9.73 -3.16 1.97
C TYR A 25 -10.25 -4.52 2.47
N ASP A 26 -11.55 -4.62 2.67
CA ASP A 26 -12.19 -5.89 2.97
C ASP A 26 -12.49 -6.64 1.66
N PHE A 27 -11.79 -7.76 1.44
CA PHE A 27 -11.94 -8.60 0.25
C PHE A 27 -13.30 -9.32 0.15
N GLU A 28 -13.96 -9.60 1.27
CA GLU A 28 -15.28 -10.23 1.29
C GLU A 28 -16.38 -9.23 0.93
N LEU A 29 -16.34 -8.04 1.55
CA LEU A 29 -17.31 -6.97 1.33
C LEU A 29 -17.02 -6.14 0.08
N ARG A 30 -15.80 -6.23 -0.46
CA ARG A 30 -15.27 -5.43 -1.58
C ARG A 30 -15.38 -3.93 -1.34
N LYS A 31 -15.04 -3.50 -0.12
CA LYS A 31 -15.18 -2.12 0.35
C LYS A 31 -14.01 -1.73 1.25
N VAL A 32 -13.71 -0.44 1.28
CA VAL A 32 -12.82 0.12 2.29
C VAL A 32 -13.53 0.10 3.65
N ARG A 33 -12.90 -0.52 4.63
CA ARG A 33 -13.34 -0.58 6.02
C ARG A 33 -12.39 0.24 6.88
N TYR A 34 -12.96 0.97 7.83
CA TYR A 34 -12.18 1.57 8.90
C TYR A 34 -11.85 0.49 9.95
N ASP A 35 -10.55 0.24 10.16
CA ASP A 35 -10.07 -0.67 11.20
C ASP A 35 -9.97 0.10 12.53
N ARG A 36 -9.07 1.10 12.60
CA ARG A 36 -8.81 1.86 13.82
C ARG A 36 -8.09 3.18 13.57
N MET A 37 -7.98 3.99 14.61
CA MET A 37 -7.09 5.15 14.63
C MET A 37 -5.75 4.76 15.26
N ILE A 38 -4.64 5.21 14.68
CA ILE A 38 -3.29 5.02 15.22
C ILE A 38 -3.14 5.89 16.48
N PHE A 39 -2.93 5.23 17.61
CA PHE A 39 -2.81 5.88 18.92
C PHE A 39 -1.54 6.72 19.07
N SER A 40 -0.44 6.33 18.43
CA SER A 40 0.78 7.11 18.42
C SER A 40 0.59 8.42 17.64
N SER A 41 1.40 9.43 17.96
CA SER A 41 1.47 10.70 17.25
C SER A 41 2.22 10.59 15.91
N MET A 42 2.12 9.43 15.25
CA MET A 42 2.70 9.17 13.94
C MET A 42 1.62 9.22 12.86
N MET A 43 2.03 9.57 11.65
CA MET A 43 1.18 9.63 10.46
C MET A 43 1.92 8.95 9.31
N TYR A 44 1.19 8.39 8.35
CA TYR A 44 1.80 7.84 7.15
C TYR A 44 2.49 8.96 6.34
N PRO A 45 3.79 8.84 6.01
CA PRO A 45 4.53 9.90 5.31
C PRO A 45 4.22 9.97 3.80
N ALA A 46 3.57 8.94 3.28
CA ALA A 46 3.20 8.73 1.88
C ALA A 46 1.85 8.02 1.82
N ASP A 47 1.25 7.93 0.63
CA ASP A 47 0.05 7.11 0.46
C ASP A 47 0.45 5.64 0.62
N TYR A 48 -0.38 4.87 1.29
CA TYR A 48 -0.17 3.47 1.57
C TYR A 48 -1.29 2.65 0.96
N GLY A 49 -0.94 1.56 0.31
CA GLY A 49 -1.87 0.67 -0.36
C GLY A 49 -1.22 -0.65 -0.71
N PHE A 50 -1.84 -1.39 -1.61
CA PHE A 50 -1.35 -2.69 -2.05
C PHE A 50 -1.58 -2.91 -3.55
N VAL A 51 -0.86 -3.87 -4.14
CA VAL A 51 -1.05 -4.27 -5.55
C VAL A 51 -2.23 -5.24 -5.66
N PRO A 52 -3.33 -4.87 -6.34
CA PRO A 52 -4.49 -5.75 -6.52
C PRO A 52 -4.11 -7.03 -7.27
N GLU A 53 -4.85 -8.12 -7.00
CA GLU A 53 -4.70 -9.40 -7.70
C GLU A 53 -3.31 -10.05 -7.58
N THR A 54 -2.53 -9.66 -6.56
CA THR A 54 -1.29 -10.35 -6.16
C THR A 54 -1.54 -11.19 -4.90
N LEU A 55 -1.00 -12.41 -4.86
CA LEU A 55 -0.81 -13.18 -3.64
C LEU A 55 0.68 -13.17 -3.32
N ALA A 56 1.10 -12.52 -2.24
CA ALA A 56 2.43 -12.71 -1.69
C ALA A 56 2.50 -14.05 -0.95
N LEU A 57 3.70 -14.40 -0.47
CA LEU A 57 4.02 -15.73 0.09
C LEU A 57 3.24 -16.07 1.38
N ASP A 58 2.72 -15.04 2.04
CA ASP A 58 1.90 -15.07 3.26
C ASP A 58 0.38 -15.04 2.97
N SER A 59 -0.02 -15.03 1.69
CA SER A 59 -1.40 -14.83 1.21
C SER A 59 -1.94 -13.40 1.36
N ASP A 60 -1.12 -12.46 1.80
CA ASP A 60 -1.47 -11.04 1.78
C ASP A 60 -1.00 -10.40 0.47
N PRO A 61 -1.67 -9.36 -0.03
CA PRO A 61 -1.19 -8.63 -1.21
C PRO A 61 0.11 -7.89 -0.90
N LEU A 62 0.95 -7.66 -1.92
CA LEU A 62 2.18 -6.88 -1.73
C LEU A 62 1.84 -5.42 -1.36
N ASP A 63 2.28 -5.01 -0.18
CA ASP A 63 2.16 -3.64 0.33
C ASP A 63 3.03 -2.66 -0.48
N VAL A 64 2.57 -1.41 -0.63
CA VAL A 64 3.27 -0.37 -1.39
C VAL A 64 3.12 0.99 -0.71
N LEU A 65 4.25 1.70 -0.57
CA LEU A 65 4.29 3.12 -0.23
C LEU A 65 4.44 3.97 -1.50
N VAL A 66 3.43 4.79 -1.79
CA VAL A 66 3.39 5.65 -2.97
C VAL A 66 3.74 7.08 -2.60
N LEU A 67 4.89 7.54 -3.08
CA LEU A 67 5.38 8.89 -2.84
C LEU A 67 4.55 9.91 -3.62
N VAL A 68 3.71 10.67 -2.89
CA VAL A 68 2.86 11.73 -3.44
C VAL A 68 3.12 13.08 -2.76
N THR A 69 2.93 14.16 -3.52
CA THR A 69 3.00 15.53 -2.99
C THR A 69 1.79 15.82 -2.11
N GLU A 70 0.60 15.62 -2.66
CA GLU A 70 -0.70 15.79 -2.01
C GLU A 70 -1.35 14.42 -1.78
N PRO A 71 -2.03 14.21 -0.64
CA PRO A 71 -2.69 12.94 -0.35
C PRO A 71 -3.84 12.66 -1.33
N THR A 72 -4.06 11.39 -1.65
CA THR A 72 -5.23 10.96 -2.42
C THR A 72 -6.43 10.68 -1.49
N PHE A 73 -7.16 9.57 -1.71
CA PHE A 73 -8.30 9.15 -0.92
C PHE A 73 -8.37 7.61 -0.84
N PRO A 74 -8.95 7.04 0.23
CA PRO A 74 -9.10 5.59 0.35
C PRO A 74 -9.95 5.00 -0.78
N GLY A 75 -9.47 3.93 -1.41
CA GLY A 75 -10.06 3.27 -2.57
C GLY A 75 -9.66 3.89 -3.92
N CYS A 76 -8.76 4.88 -3.93
CA CYS A 76 -8.15 5.38 -5.17
C CYS A 76 -7.26 4.30 -5.78
N VAL A 77 -7.33 4.11 -7.10
CA VAL A 77 -6.40 3.23 -7.83
C VAL A 77 -5.49 4.11 -8.68
N MET A 78 -4.19 3.86 -8.63
CA MET A 78 -3.20 4.60 -9.41
C MET A 78 -2.08 3.71 -9.95
N GLU A 79 -1.66 4.01 -11.18
CA GLU A 79 -0.49 3.38 -11.79
C GLU A 79 0.78 3.96 -11.16
N VAL A 80 1.66 3.09 -10.68
CA VAL A 80 2.93 3.47 -10.03
C VAL A 80 4.12 2.80 -10.69
N LYS A 81 5.29 3.41 -10.49
CA LYS A 81 6.57 2.84 -10.91
C LYS A 81 7.39 2.49 -9.66
N PRO A 82 7.85 1.24 -9.51
CA PRO A 82 8.69 0.87 -8.38
C PRO A 82 10.05 1.56 -8.49
N ILE A 83 10.54 2.08 -7.37
CA ILE A 83 11.84 2.74 -7.27
C ILE A 83 12.77 2.09 -6.22
N GLY A 84 12.23 1.19 -5.40
CA GLY A 84 12.94 0.49 -4.33
C GLY A 84 12.00 -0.50 -3.63
N VAL A 85 12.56 -1.31 -2.74
CA VAL A 85 11.86 -2.31 -1.91
C VAL A 85 12.38 -2.16 -0.48
N PHE A 86 11.49 -2.23 0.50
CA PHE A 86 11.81 -2.14 1.92
C PHE A 86 11.68 -3.52 2.58
N HIS A 87 12.80 -4.22 2.72
CA HIS A 87 12.84 -5.47 3.47
C HIS A 87 12.63 -5.21 4.96
N MET A 88 11.48 -5.63 5.48
CA MET A 88 11.16 -5.56 6.90
C MET A 88 10.95 -6.98 7.46
N ALA A 89 11.03 -7.11 8.77
CA ALA A 89 10.70 -8.34 9.47
C ALA A 89 9.93 -7.93 10.73
N ASP A 90 8.75 -8.50 10.91
CA ASP A 90 7.94 -8.33 12.11
C ASP A 90 8.08 -9.54 13.05
N GLU A 91 7.41 -9.53 14.19
CA GLU A 91 7.44 -10.65 15.16
C GLU A 91 6.76 -11.94 14.65
N LYS A 92 6.06 -11.90 13.52
CA LYS A 92 5.41 -13.04 12.84
C LYS A 92 6.21 -13.59 11.66
N GLY A 93 7.24 -12.90 11.16
CA GLY A 93 8.11 -13.38 10.09
C GLY A 93 8.72 -12.26 9.23
N PRO A 94 9.47 -12.60 8.17
CA PRO A 94 9.89 -11.61 7.17
C PRO A 94 8.66 -11.05 6.44
N ASP A 95 8.46 -9.72 6.52
CA ASP A 95 7.39 -8.96 5.88
C ASP A 95 8.04 -8.14 4.75
N GLU A 96 7.93 -8.62 3.51
CA GLU A 96 8.46 -7.90 2.34
C GLU A 96 7.45 -6.82 1.93
N ARG A 97 7.82 -5.56 2.14
CA ARG A 97 7.07 -4.39 1.67
C ARG A 97 7.84 -3.56 0.64
#